data_AF-F6D5R5-F1
#
_entry.id   AF-F6D5R5-F1
#
_cell.length_a   1.000
_cell.length_b   1.000
_cell.length_c   1.000
_cell.angle_alpha   90.00
_cell.angle_beta   90.00
_cell.angle_gamma   90.00
#
_symmetry.space_group_name_H-M   'P 1'
#
loop_
_entity.id
_entity.type
_entity.pdbx_description
1 polymer ?
#
loop_
_entity_poly.entity_id
_entity_poly.type
_entity_poly.pdbx_seq_one_letter_code
_entity_poly.pdbx_strand_id
1 'polypeptide(L)' 'MENKQIDFLLYILGFVGLIVLLGGVFNLYEFKYGLFGAIIIWFIAGASRKYYGIPK' A
#
# COMPACT_ATOMS: atom_id res chain seq x y z
N MET A 1 3.56 18.36 -8.97
CA MET A 1 2.41 17.81 -8.22
C MET A 1 2.57 18.26 -6.79
N GLU A 2 1.57 18.94 -6.26
CA GLU A 2 1.57 19.49 -4.89
C GLU A 2 1.83 18.34 -3.91
N ASN A 3 2.80 18.44 -2.99
CA ASN A 3 3.22 17.34 -2.10
C ASN A 3 2.04 16.60 -1.43
N LYS A 4 0.96 17.34 -1.14
CA LYS A 4 -0.34 16.81 -0.66
C LYS A 4 -0.96 15.72 -1.53
N GLN A 5 -0.85 15.82 -2.85
CA GLN A 5 -1.40 14.81 -3.78
C GLN A 5 -0.63 13.50 -3.68
N ILE A 6 0.69 13.57 -3.50
CA ILE A 6 1.54 12.39 -3.38
C ILE A 6 1.34 11.75 -2.01
N ASP A 7 1.24 12.55 -0.94
CA ASP A 7 0.89 12.04 0.39
C ASP A 7 -0.47 11.33 0.38
N PHE A 8 -1.49 11.95 -0.24
CA PHE A 8 -2.81 11.33 -0.38
C PHE A 8 -2.75 10.02 -1.15
N LEU A 9 -1.99 9.97 -2.25
CA LEU A 9 -1.76 8.74 -3.02
C LEU A 9 -1.09 7.65 -2.19
N LEU A 10 -0.07 8.01 -1.40
CA LEU A 10 0.62 7.07 -0.50
C LEU A 10 -0.30 6.53 0.59
N TYR A 11 -1.17 7.36 1.15
CA TYR A 11 -2.20 6.93 2.10
C TYR A 11 -3.18 5.94 1.46
N ILE A 12 -3.66 6.23 0.24
CA ILE A 12 -4.54 5.32 -0.49
C ILE A 12 -3.83 3.99 -0.74
N LEU A 13 -2.58 4.01 -1.22
CA LEU A 13 -1.80 2.79 -1.45
C LEU A 13 -1.63 1.97 -0.16
N GLY A 14 -1.35 2.63 0.97
CA GLY A 14 -1.30 1.99 2.28
C GLY A 14 -2.62 1.32 2.65
N PHE A 15 -3.73 2.03 2.48
CA PHE A 15 -5.08 1.52 2.78
C PHE A 15 -5.49 0.38 1.85
N VAL A 16 -5.19 0.45 0.56
CA VAL A 16 -5.45 -0.61 -0.41
C VAL A 16 -4.67 -1.88 -0.04
N GLY A 17 -3.40 -1.77 0.35
CA GLY A 17 -2.64 -2.91 0.86
C GLY A 17 -3.30 -3.57 2.08
N LEU A 18 -3.92 -2.76 2.95
CA LEU A 18 -4.64 -3.24 4.14
C LEU A 18 -5.95 -3.96 3.76
N ILE A 19 -6.71 -3.43 2.79
CA ILE A 19 -7.89 -4.10 2.24
C ILE A 19 -7.51 -5.45 1.61
N VAL A 20 -6.41 -5.51 0.86
CA VAL A 20 -5.92 -6.75 0.26
C VAL A 20 -5.52 -7.76 1.34
N LEU A 21 -4.86 -7.32 2.42
CA LEU A 21 -4.57 -8.22 3.52
C LEU A 21 -5.87 -8.75 4.19
N LEU A 22 -6.82 -7.86 4.46
CA LEU A 22 -8.11 -8.22 5.05
C LEU A 22 -8.91 -9.15 4.15
N GLY A 23 -8.84 -9.01 2.83
CA GLY A 23 -9.46 -9.94 1.90
C GLY A 23 -8.99 -11.38 2.11
N GLY A 24 -7.69 -11.55 2.36
CA GLY A 24 -7.13 -12.86 2.74
C GLY A 24 -7.58 -13.33 4.12
N VAL A 25 -7.72 -12.42 5.10
CA VAL A 25 -8.17 -12.76 6.47
C VAL A 25 -9.64 -13.20 6.49
N PHE A 26 -10.50 -12.55 5.69
CA PHE A 26 -11.91 -12.89 5.56
C PHE A 26 -12.20 -13.98 4.53
N ASN A 27 -11.16 -14.67 4.06
CA ASN A 27 -11.26 -15.83 3.18
C ASN A 27 -11.92 -15.54 1.81
N LEU A 28 -11.79 -14.31 1.29
CA LEU A 28 -12.20 -13.95 -0.08
C LEU A 28 -11.29 -14.62 -1.14
N TYR A 29 -10.06 -14.92 -0.74
CA TYR A 29 -9.07 -15.72 -1.47
C TYR A 29 -8.06 -16.28 -0.46
N GLU A 30 -7.17 -17.18 -0.88
CA GLU A 30 -6.19 -17.76 0.04
C GLU A 30 -5.33 -16.66 0.70
N PHE A 31 -5.19 -16.75 2.02
CA PHE A 31 -4.46 -15.78 2.83
C PHE A 31 -3.05 -15.45 2.29
N LYS A 32 -2.37 -16.45 1.72
CA LYS A 32 -1.04 -16.27 1.11
C LYS A 32 -1.05 -15.20 0.01
N TYR A 33 -2.07 -15.17 -0.84
CA TYR A 33 -2.17 -14.18 -1.92
C TYR A 33 -2.44 -12.78 -1.37
N GLY A 34 -3.24 -12.66 -0.32
CA GLY A 34 -3.47 -11.38 0.38
C GLY A 34 -2.22 -10.85 1.05
N LEU A 35 -1.48 -11.73 1.72
CA LEU A 35 -0.24 -11.38 2.38
C LEU A 35 0.82 -10.90 1.37
N PHE A 36 1.05 -11.66 0.30
CA PHE A 36 2.01 -11.27 -0.74
C PHE A 36 1.57 -9.99 -1.47
N GLY A 37 0.29 -9.86 -1.80
CA GLY A 37 -0.25 -8.66 -2.43
C GLY A 37 -0.07 -7.40 -1.57
N ALA A 38 -0.43 -7.47 -0.29
CA ALA A 38 -0.28 -6.36 0.65
C ALA A 38 1.19 -5.93 0.81
N ILE A 39 2.12 -6.90 0.94
CA ILE A 39 3.55 -6.63 1.06
C ILE A 39 4.08 -5.89 -0.18
N ILE A 40 3.70 -6.34 -1.39
CA ILE A 40 4.13 -5.70 -2.64
C ILE A 40 3.63 -4.25 -2.71
N ILE A 41 2.36 -4.03 -2.38
CA ILE A 41 1.75 -2.69 -2.40
C ILE A 41 2.46 -1.74 -1.43
N TRP A 42 2.71 -2.20 -0.20
CA TRP A 42 3.41 -1.39 0.80
C TRP A 42 4.88 -1.14 0.45
N PHE A 43 5.54 -2.11 -0.18
CA PHE A 43 6.91 -1.94 -0.66
C PHE A 43 6.98 -0.85 -1.75
N ILE A 44 6.05 -0.88 -2.71
CA ILE A 44 5.94 0.15 -3.76
C ILE A 44 5.63 1.51 -3.12
N ALA A 45 4.67 1.59 -2.19
CA ALA A 45 4.35 2.82 -1.50
C ALA A 45 5.57 3.42 -0.75
N GLY A 46 6.33 2.58 -0.04
CA GLY A 46 7.56 2.97 0.64
C GLY A 46 8.63 3.46 -0.34
N ALA A 47 8.82 2.77 -1.46
CA ALA A 47 9.76 3.16 -2.51
C ALA A 47 9.35 4.49 -3.18
N SER A 48 8.07 4.67 -3.48
CA SER A 48 7.52 5.91 -4.02
C SER A 48 7.74 7.09 -3.08
N ARG A 49 7.52 6.92 -1.77
CA ARG A 49 7.77 7.98 -0.77
C ARG A 49 9.23 8.45 -0.79
N LYS A 50 10.18 7.52 -0.92
CA LYS A 50 11.61 7.82 -1.04
C LYS A 50 11.95 8.51 -2.37
N TYR A 51 11.35 8.06 -3.47
CA TYR A 51 11.59 8.63 -4.80
C TYR A 51 11.11 10.08 -4.91
N TYR A 52 9.96 10.40 -4.32
CA TYR A 52 9.39 11.75 -4.33
C TYR A 52 10.00 12.70 -3.27
N GLY A 53 11.00 12.24 -2.50
CA GLY A 53 11.72 13.10 -1.55
C GLY A 53 10.84 13.62 -0.40
N ILE A 54 9.75 12.93 -0.07
CA ILE A 54 8.83 13.37 0.96
C ILE A 54 9.47 13.11 2.33
N PRO A 55 9.72 14.16 3.15
CA PRO A 55 10.30 13.99 4.47
C PRO A 55 9.40 13.09 5.35
N LYS A 56 10.06 12.34 6.25
CA LYS A 56 9.41 11.36 7.12
C LYS A 56 8.38 11.99 8.06
#